data_AF-A0A9P6C500-F1
#
_entry.id   AF-A0A9P6C500-F1
#
_cell.length_a   1.000
_cell.length_b   1.000
_cell.length_c   1.000
_cell.angle_alpha   90.00
_cell.angle_beta   90.00
_cell.angle_gamma   90.00
#
_symmetry.space_group_name_H-M   'P 1'
#
loop_
_entity.id
_entity.type
_entity.pdbx_description
1 polymer ?
#
loop_
_entity_poly.entity_id
_entity_poly.type
_entity_poly.pdbx_seq_one_letter_code
_entity_poly.pdbx_strand_id
1 'polypeptide(L)'
;MLIMQRIPPKDLSTILLLCCSLCNGLLYSGSGHSGGVMQLSNLLRLSEIDFRAACNQLSAVLHVQDHSDSLDPSQFGDTDRSFWHAAPASVKELRAHVRGRLGGSIHFYHKSFFDFLTNPTRSGPFCVGSSSIYNAYFKHCLEVTLKYEESHRFQGSGEL
;
A
#
# COMPACT_ATOMS: atom_id res chain seq x y z
N MET A 1 1.49 -18.18 -20.26
CA MET A 1 1.94 -16.85 -20.74
C MET A 1 1.86 -15.90 -19.55
N LEU A 2 3.00 -15.44 -19.04
CA LEU A 2 3.10 -14.74 -17.75
C LEU A 2 2.79 -13.25 -17.92
N ILE A 3 1.75 -12.75 -17.24
CA ILE A 3 1.35 -11.32 -17.28
C ILE A 3 2.53 -10.39 -16.98
N MET A 4 3.44 -10.80 -16.10
CA MET A 4 4.66 -10.08 -15.75
C MET A 4 5.61 -9.83 -16.93
N GLN A 5 5.62 -10.70 -17.95
CA GLN A 5 6.48 -10.54 -19.13
C GLN A 5 5.96 -9.47 -20.10
N ARG A 6 4.70 -9.06 -19.96
CA ARG A 6 4.07 -8.04 -20.81
C ARG A 6 4.22 -6.63 -20.25
N ILE A 7 4.72 -6.53 -19.01
CA ILE A 7 4.91 -5.26 -18.33
C ILE A 7 6.12 -4.54 -18.96
N PRO A 8 5.97 -3.27 -19.40
CA PRO A 8 7.07 -2.51 -19.92
C PRO A 8 8.23 -2.44 -18.91
N PRO A 9 9.51 -2.56 -19.35
CA PRO A 9 10.65 -2.54 -18.44
C PRO A 9 10.70 -1.31 -17.51
N LYS A 10 10.22 -0.15 -18.01
CA LYS A 10 10.12 1.10 -17.24
C LYS A 10 9.15 1.04 -16.06
N ASP A 11 8.12 0.20 -16.14
CA ASP A 11 7.05 0.09 -15.14
C ASP A 11 7.28 -1.11 -14.21
N LEU A 12 8.15 -2.05 -14.62
CA LEU A 12 8.38 -3.32 -13.94
C LEU A 12 8.81 -3.14 -12.48
N SER A 13 9.71 -2.21 -12.19
CA SER A 13 10.17 -1.95 -10.81
C SER A 13 9.00 -1.52 -9.92
N THR A 14 8.16 -0.60 -10.38
CA THR A 14 6.97 -0.14 -9.66
C THR A 14 5.97 -1.28 -9.45
N ILE A 15 5.75 -2.10 -10.46
CA ILE A 15 4.85 -3.25 -10.34
C ILE A 15 5.41 -4.30 -9.37
N LEU A 16 6.71 -4.57 -9.38
CA LEU A 16 7.33 -5.50 -8.43
C LEU A 16 7.24 -4.96 -7.00
N LEU A 17 7.40 -3.65 -6.79
CA LEU A 17 7.20 -3.02 -5.48
C LEU A 17 5.73 -3.12 -5.03
N LEU A 18 4.75 -2.90 -5.93
CA LEU A 18 3.33 -3.09 -5.65
C LEU A 18 3.03 -4.55 -5.24
N CYS A 19 3.48 -5.51 -6.04
CA CYS A 19 3.32 -6.93 -5.77
C CYS A 19 3.99 -7.36 -4.46
N CYS A 20 5.19 -6.84 -4.18
CA CYS A 20 5.91 -7.09 -2.94
C CYS A 20 5.16 -6.50 -1.72
N SER A 21 4.65 -5.28 -1.83
CA SER A 21 3.83 -4.63 -0.80
C SER A 21 2.57 -5.44 -0.49
N LEU A 22 1.88 -5.89 -1.55
CA LEU A 22 0.73 -6.76 -1.42
C LEU A 22 1.15 -8.08 -0.74
N CYS A 23 2.18 -8.78 -1.20
CA CYS A 23 2.53 -10.09 -0.62
C CYS A 23 3.01 -10.03 0.84
N ASN A 24 3.64 -8.95 1.26
CA ASN A 24 4.19 -8.82 2.63
C ASN A 24 3.16 -8.38 3.67
N GLY A 25 1.97 -7.94 3.26
CA GLY A 25 0.88 -7.68 4.18
C GLY A 25 1.08 -6.57 5.20
N LEU A 26 2.12 -5.74 5.03
CA LEU A 26 2.43 -4.61 5.90
C LEU A 26 1.29 -3.57 5.98
N LEU A 27 0.32 -3.64 5.05
CA LEU A 27 -0.83 -2.74 4.95
C LEU A 27 -2.19 -3.45 5.13
N TYR A 28 -2.21 -4.71 5.56
CA TYR A 28 -3.47 -5.43 5.75
C TYR A 28 -4.25 -4.96 6.98
N SER A 29 -5.56 -4.82 6.81
CA SER A 29 -6.53 -4.64 7.89
C SER A 29 -7.37 -5.91 7.99
N GLY A 30 -6.88 -6.92 8.74
CA GLY A 30 -7.62 -8.16 9.01
C GLY A 30 -7.02 -9.42 8.36
N SER A 31 -7.84 -10.47 8.22
CA SER A 31 -7.44 -11.82 7.78
C SER A 31 -7.32 -12.00 6.26
N GLY A 32 -7.48 -10.93 5.49
CA GLY A 32 -7.46 -10.94 4.02
C GLY A 32 -6.21 -10.29 3.44
N HIS A 33 -5.80 -10.76 2.25
CA HIS A 33 -4.68 -10.20 1.49
C HIS A 33 -5.08 -8.88 0.78
N SER A 34 -5.69 -7.94 1.52
CA SER A 34 -6.24 -6.68 0.98
C SER A 34 -5.49 -5.45 1.52
N GLY A 35 -4.82 -4.72 0.65
CA GLY A 35 -4.20 -3.43 0.98
C GLY A 35 -5.14 -2.26 0.71
N GLY A 36 -4.97 -1.15 1.43
CA GLY A 36 -5.64 0.11 1.10
C GLY A 36 -4.99 0.78 -0.11
N VAL A 37 -5.79 1.14 -1.11
CA VAL A 37 -5.31 1.76 -2.37
C VAL A 37 -4.54 3.04 -2.10
N MET A 38 -5.07 3.95 -1.28
CA MET A 38 -4.38 5.19 -0.90
C MET A 38 -3.05 4.92 -0.18
N GLN A 39 -3.01 3.92 0.70
CA GLN A 39 -1.81 3.60 1.46
C GLN A 39 -0.71 3.06 0.56
N LEU A 40 -1.08 2.17 -0.36
CA LEU A 40 -0.16 1.64 -1.37
C LEU A 40 0.28 2.73 -2.35
N SER A 41 -0.62 3.61 -2.80
CA SER A 41 -0.27 4.75 -3.66
C SER A 41 0.74 5.67 -2.99
N ASN A 42 0.52 6.01 -1.72
CA ASN A 42 1.43 6.84 -0.94
C ASN A 42 2.77 6.15 -0.70
N LEU A 43 2.76 4.86 -0.35
CA LEU A 43 3.96 4.07 -0.16
C LEU A 43 4.79 4.03 -1.46
N LEU A 44 4.15 3.81 -2.60
CA LEU A 44 4.81 3.75 -3.91
C LEU A 44 5.12 5.13 -4.50
N ARG A 45 4.68 6.21 -3.84
CA ARG A 45 4.81 7.61 -4.30
C ARG A 45 4.21 7.82 -5.69
N LEU A 46 3.09 7.17 -5.96
CA LEU A 46 2.34 7.30 -7.21
C LEU A 46 1.19 8.29 -7.03
N SER A 47 0.92 9.07 -8.08
CA SER A 47 -0.36 9.75 -8.19
C SER A 47 -1.49 8.72 -8.30
N GLU A 48 -2.73 9.11 -8.02
CA GLU A 48 -3.88 8.21 -8.19
C GLU A 48 -3.94 7.65 -9.62
N ILE A 49 -3.66 8.48 -10.62
CA ILE A 49 -3.67 8.10 -12.03
C ILE A 49 -2.58 7.05 -12.31
N ASP A 50 -1.36 7.28 -11.84
CA ASP A 50 -0.24 6.34 -12.05
C ASP A 50 -0.47 5.02 -11.31
N PHE A 51 -1.06 5.08 -10.11
CA PHE A 51 -1.42 3.90 -9.34
C PHE A 51 -2.49 3.07 -10.04
N ARG A 52 -3.56 3.71 -10.54
CA ARG A 52 -4.59 3.03 -11.32
C ARG A 52 -4.02 2.45 -12.60
N ALA A 53 -3.13 3.16 -13.29
CA ALA A 53 -2.44 2.66 -14.47
C ALA A 53 -1.62 1.39 -14.14
N ALA A 54 -0.86 1.40 -13.03
CA ALA A 54 -0.11 0.24 -12.56
C ALA A 54 -1.03 -0.96 -12.25
N CYS A 55 -2.14 -0.73 -11.55
CA CYS A 55 -3.12 -1.77 -11.26
C CYS A 55 -3.77 -2.32 -12.54
N ASN A 56 -4.06 -1.48 -13.51
CA ASN A 56 -4.67 -1.88 -14.79
C ASN A 56 -3.76 -2.82 -15.60
N GLN A 57 -2.43 -2.67 -15.51
CA GLN A 57 -1.48 -3.62 -16.11
C GLN A 57 -1.63 -5.04 -15.54
N LEU A 58 -2.16 -5.14 -14.31
CA LEU A 58 -2.41 -6.38 -13.59
C LEU A 58 -3.90 -6.67 -13.41
N SER A 59 -4.80 -6.03 -14.17
CA SER A 59 -6.27 -6.15 -14.01
C SER A 59 -6.80 -7.58 -14.11
N ALA A 60 -6.09 -8.49 -14.79
CA ALA A 60 -6.48 -9.90 -14.86
C ALA A 60 -6.19 -10.69 -13.56
N VAL A 61 -5.41 -10.14 -12.64
CA VAL A 61 -4.96 -10.82 -11.40
C VAL A 61 -5.14 -9.98 -10.15
N LEU A 62 -5.39 -8.67 -10.29
CA LEU A 62 -5.72 -7.75 -9.21
C LEU A 62 -7.16 -7.27 -9.34
N HIS A 63 -7.83 -7.18 -8.20
CA HIS A 63 -9.11 -6.54 -8.06
C HIS A 63 -8.93 -5.27 -7.23
N VAL A 64 -9.32 -4.14 -7.82
CA VAL A 64 -9.36 -2.84 -7.15
C VAL A 64 -10.82 -2.49 -6.95
N GLN A 65 -11.21 -2.28 -5.69
CA GLN A 65 -12.54 -1.89 -5.31
C GLN A 65 -12.50 -0.46 -4.79
N ASP A 66 -13.18 0.45 -5.49
CA ASP A 66 -13.37 1.81 -5.01
C ASP A 66 -14.38 1.81 -3.86
N HIS A 67 -14.02 2.48 -2.76
CA HIS A 67 -14.94 2.79 -1.68
C HIS A 67 -15.08 4.30 -1.65
N SER A 68 -16.29 4.78 -1.96
CA SER A 68 -16.66 6.20 -1.91
C SER A 68 -17.58 6.46 -0.73
N ASP A 69 -17.27 5.87 0.41
CA ASP A 69 -18.07 6.10 1.61
C ASP A 69 -17.59 7.39 2.25
N SER A 70 -18.50 8.36 2.40
CA SER A 70 -18.26 9.49 3.28
C SER A 70 -18.02 8.98 4.69
N LEU A 71 -16.85 9.30 5.26
CA LEU A 71 -16.67 9.16 6.70
C LEU A 71 -17.61 10.14 7.37
N ASP A 72 -18.58 9.63 8.11
CA ASP A 72 -19.40 10.43 9.00
C ASP A 72 -18.66 10.54 10.35
N PRO A 73 -18.14 11.73 10.71
CA PRO A 73 -17.39 11.91 11.95
C PRO A 73 -18.21 11.53 13.19
N SER A 74 -19.54 11.60 13.13
CA SER A 74 -20.43 11.25 14.23
C SER A 74 -20.39 9.76 14.60
N GLN A 75 -19.89 8.90 13.71
CA GLN A 75 -19.74 7.46 13.95
C GLN A 75 -18.57 7.11 14.88
N PHE A 76 -17.65 8.04 15.14
CA PHE A 76 -16.42 7.78 15.90
C PHE A 76 -16.50 8.18 17.38
N GLY A 77 -17.69 8.56 17.86
CA GLY A 77 -17.90 8.98 19.25
C GLY A 77 -17.28 10.34 19.55
N ASP A 78 -17.04 10.59 20.85
CA ASP A 78 -16.60 11.86 21.45
C ASP A 78 -15.46 12.55 20.67
N THR A 79 -15.83 13.43 19.72
CA THR A 79 -14.90 14.19 18.86
C THR A 79 -14.09 15.23 19.63
N ASP A 80 -14.48 15.52 20.87
CA ASP A 80 -13.83 16.51 21.72
C ASP A 80 -12.61 15.93 22.46
N ARG A 81 -12.43 14.60 22.45
CA ARG A 81 -11.25 13.97 23.04
C ARG A 81 -10.07 13.97 22.08
N SER A 82 -8.93 14.45 22.56
CA SER A 82 -7.66 14.33 21.85
C SER A 82 -7.34 12.86 21.55
N PHE A 83 -6.84 12.61 20.34
CA PHE A 83 -6.38 11.31 19.87
C PHE A 83 -5.42 10.61 20.86
N TRP A 84 -4.63 11.39 21.61
CA TRP A 84 -3.67 10.89 22.59
C TRP A 84 -4.32 10.34 23.87
N HIS A 85 -5.58 10.68 24.11
CA HIS A 85 -6.36 10.17 25.24
C HIS A 85 -7.38 9.10 24.82
N ALA A 86 -7.42 8.75 23.54
CA ALA A 86 -8.26 7.67 23.05
C ALA A 86 -7.70 6.31 23.49
N ALA A 87 -8.59 5.38 23.86
CA ALA A 87 -8.17 4.02 24.17
C ALA A 87 -7.52 3.37 22.94
N PRO A 88 -6.45 2.57 23.09
CA PRO A 88 -5.77 1.92 21.96
C PRO A 88 -6.69 1.08 21.07
N ALA A 89 -7.73 0.47 21.65
CA ALA A 89 -8.75 -0.30 20.93
C ALA A 89 -9.58 0.60 19.99
N SER A 90 -10.05 1.75 20.47
CA SER A 90 -10.82 2.71 19.69
C SER A 90 -10.01 3.30 18.54
N VAL A 91 -8.72 3.58 18.76
CA VAL A 91 -7.79 4.03 17.71
C VAL A 91 -7.58 2.95 16.65
N LYS A 92 -7.50 1.68 17.06
CA LYS A 92 -7.35 0.55 16.13
C LYS A 92 -8.60 0.37 15.26
N GLU A 93 -9.78 0.47 15.86
CA GLU A 93 -11.06 0.41 15.15
C GLU A 93 -11.24 1.59 14.19
N LEU A 94 -10.96 2.82 14.64
CA LEU A 94 -10.94 4.00 13.80
C LEU A 94 -9.98 3.82 12.62
N ARG A 95 -8.75 3.36 12.87
CA ARG A 95 -7.78 3.08 11.80
C ARG A 95 -8.29 2.02 10.82
N ALA A 96 -8.91 0.94 11.30
CA ALA A 96 -9.47 -0.09 10.44
C ALA A 96 -10.64 0.44 9.60
N HIS A 97 -11.50 1.27 10.20
CA HIS A 97 -12.65 1.89 9.55
C HIS A 97 -12.21 2.92 8.49
N VAL A 98 -11.32 3.84 8.84
CA VAL A 98 -10.68 4.79 7.92
C VAL A 98 -9.98 4.05 6.78
N ARG A 99 -9.23 2.99 7.07
CA ARG A 99 -8.56 2.17 6.03
C ARG A 99 -9.52 1.44 5.11
N GLY A 100 -10.62 0.92 5.64
CA GLY A 100 -11.60 0.17 4.87
C GLY A 100 -12.49 1.07 4.00
N ARG A 101 -12.72 2.32 4.43
CA ARG A 101 -13.63 3.23 3.74
C ARG A 101 -12.95 4.30 2.90
N LEU A 102 -11.76 4.76 3.28
CA LEU A 102 -11.05 5.79 2.51
C LEU A 102 -10.19 5.18 1.42
N GLY A 103 -10.57 5.48 0.17
CA GLY A 103 -9.70 5.33 -0.98
C GLY A 103 -9.76 3.98 -1.67
N GLY A 104 -10.55 3.03 -1.17
CA GLY A 104 -10.71 1.71 -1.80
C GLY A 104 -9.73 0.64 -1.31
N SER A 105 -10.01 -0.60 -1.71
CA SER A 105 -9.19 -1.78 -1.39
C SER A 105 -8.63 -2.43 -2.64
N ILE A 106 -7.50 -3.12 -2.49
CA ILE A 106 -6.86 -3.87 -3.57
C ILE A 106 -6.40 -5.23 -3.05
N HIS A 107 -6.68 -6.29 -3.82
CA HIS A 107 -6.31 -7.65 -3.49
C HIS A 107 -6.10 -8.50 -4.74
N PHE A 108 -5.46 -9.66 -4.58
CA PHE A 108 -5.33 -10.64 -5.65
C PHE A 108 -6.69 -11.31 -5.92
N TYR A 109 -7.09 -11.36 -7.20
CA TYR A 109 -8.30 -12.06 -7.62
C TYR A 109 -8.16 -13.59 -7.44
N HIS A 110 -6.94 -14.09 -7.60
CA HIS A 110 -6.63 -15.52 -7.44
C HIS A 110 -5.42 -15.73 -6.53
N LYS A 111 -5.55 -16.65 -5.57
CA LYS A 111 -4.44 -17.15 -4.75
C LYS A 111 -3.26 -17.64 -5.59
N SER A 112 -3.54 -18.21 -6.77
CA SER A 112 -2.52 -18.75 -7.67
C SER A 112 -1.49 -17.72 -8.15
N PHE A 113 -1.86 -16.43 -8.23
CA PHE A 113 -0.92 -15.38 -8.61
C PHE A 113 -0.01 -14.99 -7.44
N PHE A 114 -0.55 -14.92 -6.23
CA PHE A 114 0.26 -14.80 -5.01
C PHE A 114 1.24 -15.98 -4.86
N ASP A 115 0.75 -17.22 -5.04
CA ASP A 115 1.58 -18.44 -4.96
C ASP A 115 2.65 -18.46 -6.07
N PHE A 116 2.37 -17.85 -7.22
CA PHE A 116 3.35 -17.67 -8.29
C PHE A 116 4.45 -16.67 -7.87
N LEU A 117 4.06 -15.48 -7.40
CA LEU A 117 4.99 -14.40 -7.04
C LEU A 117 5.91 -14.77 -5.86
N THR A 118 5.45 -15.64 -4.97
CA THR A 118 6.20 -16.08 -3.79
C THR A 118 7.04 -17.33 -4.02
N ASN A 119 6.86 -18.02 -5.16
CA ASN A 119 7.60 -19.24 -5.48
C ASN A 119 8.78 -18.94 -6.43
N PRO A 120 10.04 -19.01 -5.96
CA PRO A 120 11.22 -18.65 -6.76
C PRO A 120 11.40 -19.52 -8.01
N THR A 121 11.03 -20.81 -7.95
CA THR A 121 11.13 -21.73 -9.09
C THR A 121 10.14 -21.36 -10.20
N ARG A 122 8.96 -20.85 -9.84
CA ARG A 122 7.91 -20.51 -10.80
C ARG A 122 8.06 -19.11 -11.36
N SER A 123 8.37 -18.13 -10.52
CA SER A 123 8.42 -16.71 -10.91
C SER A 123 9.79 -16.22 -11.37
N GLY A 124 10.87 -16.94 -11.07
CA GLY A 124 12.22 -16.61 -11.50
C GLY A 124 12.57 -15.15 -11.14
N PRO A 125 12.84 -14.28 -12.13
CA PRO A 125 13.21 -12.88 -11.87
C PRO A 125 12.07 -12.03 -11.27
N PHE A 126 10.83 -12.51 -11.33
CA PHE A 126 9.66 -11.81 -10.79
C PHE A 126 9.32 -12.23 -9.35
N CYS A 127 10.14 -13.11 -8.74
CA CYS A 127 9.88 -13.58 -7.38
C CYS A 127 10.03 -12.45 -6.36
N VAL A 128 8.92 -12.00 -5.80
CA VAL A 128 8.92 -10.91 -4.81
C VAL A 128 9.61 -11.31 -3.50
N GLY A 129 9.77 -12.61 -3.27
CA GLY A 129 10.53 -13.16 -2.15
C GLY A 129 12.05 -13.11 -2.33
N SER A 130 12.55 -12.69 -3.49
CA SER A 130 13.99 -12.64 -3.76
C SER A 130 14.68 -11.52 -2.98
N SER A 131 15.94 -11.73 -2.58
CA SER A 131 16.72 -10.74 -1.84
C SER A 131 16.88 -9.43 -2.61
N SER A 132 16.95 -9.47 -3.94
CA SER A 132 17.04 -8.27 -4.77
C SER A 132 15.77 -7.42 -4.68
N ILE A 133 14.58 -8.04 -4.77
CA ILE A 133 13.31 -7.33 -4.67
C ILE A 133 13.07 -6.84 -3.24
N TYR A 134 13.41 -7.64 -2.21
CA TYR A 134 13.34 -7.19 -0.82
C TYR A 134 14.27 -6.01 -0.53
N ASN A 135 15.51 -6.03 -1.01
CA ASN A 135 16.45 -4.93 -0.83
C ASN A 135 15.97 -3.66 -1.54
N ALA A 136 15.42 -3.80 -2.76
CA ALA A 136 14.82 -2.68 -3.47
C ALA A 136 13.62 -2.11 -2.72
N TYR A 137 12.76 -2.98 -2.18
CA TYR A 137 11.60 -2.59 -1.37
C TYR A 137 12.01 -1.89 -0.07
N PHE A 138 12.98 -2.43 0.65
CA PHE A 138 13.52 -1.81 1.87
C PHE A 138 14.12 -0.43 1.57
N LYS A 139 14.96 -0.33 0.53
CA LYS A 139 15.56 0.94 0.11
C LYS A 139 14.48 1.97 -0.24
N HIS A 140 13.45 1.56 -0.98
CA HIS A 140 12.32 2.43 -1.31
C HIS A 140 11.59 2.93 -0.06
N CYS A 141 11.30 2.04 0.90
CA CYS A 141 10.66 2.42 2.17
C CYS A 141 11.51 3.39 2.98
N LEU A 142 12.84 3.17 3.02
CA LEU A 142 13.77 4.06 3.70
C LEU A 142 13.78 5.45 3.04
N GLU A 143 13.83 5.52 1.71
CA GLU A 143 13.77 6.79 0.96
C GLU A 143 12.46 7.55 1.20
N VAL A 144 11.33 6.85 1.26
CA VAL A 144 10.02 7.44 1.60
C VAL A 144 10.05 8.02 3.02
N THR A 145 10.59 7.27 3.97
CA THR A 145 10.66 7.68 5.38
C THR A 145 11.54 8.91 5.56
N LEU A 146 12.74 8.91 4.99
CA LEU A 146 13.67 10.04 5.06
C LEU A 146 13.07 11.32 4.47
N LYS A 147 12.40 11.23 3.31
CA LYS A 147 11.72 12.38 2.71
C LYS A 147 10.57 12.90 3.56
N TYR A 148 9.82 12.00 4.18
CA TYR A 148 8.74 12.39 5.08
C TYR A 148 9.29 13.15 6.30
N GLU A 149 10.37 12.64 6.92
CA GLU A 149 11.06 13.33 8.01
C GLU A 149 11.62 14.69 7.61
N GLU A 150 12.22 14.81 6.42
CA GLU A 150 12.68 16.09 5.88
C GLU A 150 11.55 17.09 5.70
N SER A 151 10.37 16.65 5.21
CA SER A 151 9.21 17.53 5.02
C SER A 151 8.58 18.04 6.32
N HIS A 152 8.88 17.39 7.44
CA HIS A 152 8.42 17.76 8.78
C HIS A 152 9.52 18.38 9.67
N ARG A 153 10.72 18.62 9.12
CA ARG A 153 11.71 19.47 9.79
C ARG A 153 11.20 20.90 9.81
N PHE A 154 10.76 21.35 10.99
CA PHE A 154 10.50 22.76 11.26
C PHE A 154 11.75 23.57 10.91
N GLN A 155 11.65 24.43 9.89
CA GLN A 155 12.51 25.59 9.78
C GLN A 155 12.05 26.55 10.88
N GLY A 156 12.62 26.43 12.08
CA GLY A 156 12.48 27.49 13.07
C GLY A 156 13.04 28.76 12.47
N SER A 157 12.17 29.70 12.10
CA SER A 157 12.57 31.09 11.88
C SER A 157 13.06 31.61 13.23
N GLY A 158 14.37 31.53 13.44
CA GLY A 158 15.02 32.07 14.62
C GLY A 158 14.88 33.58 14.62
N GLU A 159 13.82 34.07 15.26
CA GLU A 159 13.76 35.41 15.81
C GLU A 159 13.48 35.23 17.31
N LEU A 160 14.54 35.37 18.11
CA LEU A 160 14.51 35.64 19.54
C LEU A 160 14.83 37.12 19.74
#